data_AF-A0A5E4JSJ2-F1
#
_entry.id   AF-A0A5E4JSJ2-F1
#
_cell.length_a   1.000
_cell.length_b   1.000
_cell.length_c   1.000
_cell.angle_alpha   90.00
_cell.angle_beta   90.00
_cell.angle_gamma   90.00
#
_symmetry.space_group_name_H-M   'P 1'
#
loop_
_entity.id
_entity.type
_entity.pdbx_description
1 polymer ?
#
loop_
_entity_poly.entity_id
_entity_poly.type
_entity_poly.pdbx_seq_one_letter_code
_entity_poly.pdbx_strand_id
1 'polypeptide(L)'
;MENYDKKLKEIDEQLVGLVEQKFELMRREGKMENPKFFDSLSKEAQEKFSKKVVSGILDSLFVEFKSRVNKYGVKNIVASGPVIIEDGKLLVNKDSKDDFYKLPGGSVEEFEESLEEACHRETREENNAHIEIIKPLHPLLIWKNPQTGEKMAILLIHYLARVLNKDEIRPILPVKEVRWLDISEIKAGKHNVAPNIKFLIEKGDIN
;
A
#
# COMPACT_ATOMS: atom_id res chain seq x y z
N MET A 1 30.78 4.72 5.57
CA MET A 1 29.81 3.63 5.29
C MET A 1 29.31 2.99 6.58
N GLU A 2 30.19 2.57 7.48
CA GLU A 2 29.85 1.93 8.76
C GLU A 2 28.84 2.72 9.63
N ASN A 3 28.95 4.05 9.68
CA ASN A 3 27.99 4.92 10.39
C ASN A 3 26.60 4.99 9.70
N TYR A 4 26.54 4.84 8.38
CA TYR A 4 25.27 4.89 7.64
C TYR A 4 24.48 3.60 7.80
N ASP A 5 25.15 2.45 7.74
CA ASP A 5 24.51 1.15 7.91
C ASP A 5 24.04 0.94 9.37
N LYS A 6 24.79 1.46 10.35
CA LYS A 6 24.34 1.49 11.75
C LYS A 6 23.08 2.34 11.92
N LYS A 7 23.04 3.55 11.34
CA LYS A 7 21.86 4.43 11.36
C LYS A 7 20.65 3.75 10.73
N LEU A 8 20.82 3.09 9.57
CA LEU A 8 19.76 2.35 8.89
C LEU A 8 19.21 1.22 9.74
N LYS A 9 20.06 0.48 10.45
CA LYS A 9 19.62 -0.58 11.35
C LYS A 9 18.83 -0.04 12.55
N GLU A 10 19.30 1.05 13.16
CA GLU A 10 18.61 1.68 14.31
C GLU A 10 17.23 2.22 13.92
N ILE A 11 17.08 2.79 12.72
CA ILE A 11 15.78 3.25 12.23
C ILE A 11 14.88 2.09 11.77
N ASP A 12 15.44 1.02 11.22
CA ASP A 12 14.70 -0.19 10.83
C ASP A 12 13.95 -0.80 12.00
N GLU A 13 14.65 -1.07 13.11
CA GLU A 13 14.03 -1.62 14.32
C GLU A 13 12.89 -0.72 14.85
N GLN A 14 13.07 0.61 14.78
CA GLN A 14 12.07 1.58 15.20
C GLN A 14 10.86 1.63 14.27
N LEU A 15 11.07 1.54 12.96
CA LEU A 15 10.00 1.66 11.96
C LEU A 15 9.23 0.36 11.79
N VAL A 16 9.87 -0.80 11.84
CA VAL A 16 9.19 -2.10 11.80
C VAL A 16 8.24 -2.22 12.98
N GLY A 17 8.71 -1.94 14.20
CA GLY A 17 7.85 -1.96 15.39
C GLY A 17 6.70 -0.95 15.32
N LEU A 18 6.95 0.24 14.78
CA LEU A 18 5.92 1.26 14.56
C LEU A 18 4.86 0.78 13.56
N VAL A 19 5.27 0.25 12.41
CA VAL A 19 4.38 -0.25 11.37
C VAL A 19 3.50 -1.37 11.91
N GLU A 20 4.09 -2.34 12.60
CA GLU A 20 3.35 -3.45 13.22
C GLU A 20 2.37 -2.95 14.28
N GLN A 21 2.80 -2.05 15.17
CA GLN A 21 1.94 -1.46 16.20
C GLN A 21 0.74 -0.72 15.60
N LYS A 22 0.97 0.14 14.60
CA LYS A 22 -0.09 0.90 13.93
C LYS A 22 -1.02 -0.04 13.18
N PHE A 23 -0.49 -1.09 12.57
CA PHE A 23 -1.31 -2.08 11.87
C PHE A 23 -2.20 -2.91 12.79
N GLU A 24 -1.68 -3.34 13.94
CA GLU A 24 -2.49 -3.99 14.99
C GLU A 24 -3.56 -3.05 15.54
N LEU A 25 -3.22 -1.77 15.76
CA LEU A 25 -4.18 -0.76 16.18
C LEU A 25 -5.31 -0.60 15.16
N MET A 26 -5.01 -0.51 13.85
CA MET A 26 -6.05 -0.47 12.81
C MET A 26 -6.96 -1.69 12.85
N ARG A 27 -6.40 -2.89 13.02
CA ARG A 27 -7.19 -4.13 13.12
C ARG A 27 -8.06 -4.18 14.37
N ARG A 28 -7.60 -3.60 15.48
CA ARG A 28 -8.32 -3.55 16.75
C ARG A 28 -9.41 -2.49 16.76
N GLU A 29 -9.09 -1.27 16.33
CA GLU A 29 -10.07 -0.17 16.27
C GLU A 29 -11.15 -0.42 15.21
N GLY A 30 -10.83 -1.18 14.16
CA GLY A 30 -11.83 -1.75 13.26
C GLY A 30 -12.84 -2.71 13.94
N LYS A 31 -12.57 -3.15 15.18
CA LYS A 31 -13.41 -4.05 16.00
C LYS A 31 -13.97 -3.39 17.29
N MET A 32 -13.50 -2.18 17.61
CA MET A 32 -13.94 -1.18 18.60
C MET A 32 -13.98 -1.46 20.11
N GLU A 33 -13.49 -0.46 20.88
CA GLU A 33 -13.29 -0.44 22.34
C GLU A 33 -14.47 0.11 23.18
N ASN A 34 -15.50 0.73 22.58
CA ASN A 34 -16.71 1.18 23.31
C ASN A 34 -18.00 0.74 22.59
N PRO A 35 -18.46 -0.49 22.86
CA PRO A 35 -19.57 -1.10 22.12
C PRO A 35 -20.85 -0.27 22.22
N LYS A 36 -21.16 0.29 23.40
CA LYS A 36 -22.46 0.95 23.63
C LYS A 36 -22.68 2.20 22.79
N PHE A 37 -21.65 3.03 22.59
CA PHE A 37 -21.76 4.22 21.72
C PHE A 37 -21.79 3.80 20.25
N PHE A 38 -20.89 2.91 19.86
CA PHE A 38 -20.79 2.47 18.47
C PHE A 38 -22.04 1.72 17.99
N ASP A 39 -22.55 0.81 18.82
CA ASP A 39 -23.78 0.05 18.55
C ASP A 39 -25.02 0.96 18.47
N SER A 40 -24.94 2.18 19.02
CA SER A 40 -26.02 3.18 18.89
C SER A 40 -26.03 3.91 17.54
N LEU A 41 -24.94 3.84 16.77
CA LEU A 41 -24.84 4.43 15.43
C LEU A 41 -25.54 3.55 14.39
N SER A 42 -26.01 4.16 13.29
CA SER A 42 -26.46 3.40 12.12
C SER A 42 -25.30 2.63 11.50
N LYS A 43 -25.58 1.53 10.77
CA LYS A 43 -24.52 0.75 10.07
C LYS A 43 -23.64 1.60 9.15
N GLU A 44 -24.23 2.55 8.45
CA GLU A 44 -23.50 3.49 7.58
C GLU A 44 -22.58 4.42 8.39
N ALA A 45 -23.09 4.95 9.51
CA ALA A 45 -22.29 5.80 10.39
C ALA A 45 -21.17 5.01 11.09
N GLN A 46 -21.43 3.75 11.44
CA GLN A 46 -20.45 2.81 11.97
C GLN A 46 -19.30 2.60 10.99
N GLU A 47 -19.62 2.27 9.74
CA GLU A 47 -18.64 2.07 8.67
C GLU A 47 -17.81 3.34 8.41
N LYS A 48 -18.48 4.50 8.32
CA LYS A 48 -17.81 5.79 8.11
C LYS A 48 -16.88 6.15 9.28
N PHE A 49 -17.29 5.88 10.51
CA PHE A 49 -16.47 6.11 11.70
C PHE A 49 -15.23 5.20 11.70
N SER A 50 -15.40 3.89 11.47
CA SER A 50 -14.29 2.94 11.37
C SER A 50 -13.30 3.34 10.27
N LYS A 51 -13.79 3.68 9.07
CA LYS A 51 -12.96 4.17 7.96
C LYS A 51 -12.14 5.38 8.37
N LYS A 52 -12.76 6.38 9.02
CA LYS A 52 -12.06 7.60 9.47
C LYS A 52 -11.00 7.31 10.54
N VAL A 53 -11.27 6.42 11.49
CA VAL A 53 -10.29 6.02 12.51
C VAL A 53 -9.09 5.33 11.87
N VAL A 54 -9.33 4.39 10.97
CA VAL A 54 -8.28 3.65 10.26
C VAL A 54 -7.42 4.58 9.40
N SER A 55 -8.04 5.48 8.62
CA SER A 55 -7.34 6.51 7.83
C SER A 55 -6.46 7.40 8.73
N GLY A 56 -6.97 7.87 9.87
CA GLY A 56 -6.18 8.69 10.80
C GLY A 56 -4.96 7.96 11.39
N ILE A 57 -5.05 6.64 11.59
CA ILE A 57 -3.91 5.83 12.04
C ILE A 57 -2.85 5.71 10.93
N LEU A 58 -3.25 5.53 9.68
CA LEU A 58 -2.35 5.49 8.53
C LEU A 58 -1.66 6.84 8.28
N ASP A 59 -2.40 7.93 8.35
CA ASP A 59 -1.84 9.28 8.19
C ASP A 59 -0.84 9.56 9.31
N SER A 60 -1.13 9.12 10.54
CA SER A 60 -0.18 9.19 11.65
C SER A 60 1.08 8.34 11.40
N LEU A 61 0.95 7.13 10.83
CA LEU A 61 2.10 6.32 10.43
C LEU A 61 2.95 7.05 9.38
N PHE A 62 2.33 7.67 8.39
CA PHE A 62 3.03 8.44 7.35
C PHE A 62 3.86 9.58 7.95
N VAL A 63 3.25 10.41 8.78
CA VAL A 63 3.93 11.55 9.44
C VAL A 63 5.09 11.06 10.32
N GLU A 64 4.87 10.01 11.12
CA GLU A 64 5.91 9.46 12.00
C GLU A 64 7.07 8.83 11.21
N PHE A 65 6.76 8.10 10.13
CA PHE A 65 7.76 7.55 9.22
C PHE A 65 8.64 8.66 8.66
N LYS A 66 8.04 9.69 8.06
CA LYS A 66 8.77 10.83 7.47
C LYS A 66 9.63 11.54 8.50
N SER A 67 9.06 11.86 9.67
CA SER A 67 9.76 12.52 10.77
C SER A 67 11.01 11.74 11.20
N ARG A 68 10.86 10.43 11.42
CA ARG A 68 11.96 9.57 11.83
C ARG A 68 13.01 9.49 10.73
N VAL A 69 12.63 9.23 9.48
CA VAL A 69 13.60 9.04 8.39
C VAL A 69 14.36 10.33 8.06
N ASN A 70 13.67 11.46 8.03
CA ASN A 70 14.27 12.77 7.80
C ASN A 70 15.29 13.14 8.91
N LYS A 71 15.02 12.77 10.16
CA LYS A 71 15.97 12.97 11.28
C LYS A 71 17.33 12.31 11.05
N TYR A 72 17.39 11.20 10.31
CA TYR A 72 18.64 10.50 9.98
C TYR A 72 19.23 10.91 8.62
N GLY A 73 18.59 11.82 7.88
CA GLY A 73 19.05 12.28 6.56
C GLY A 73 19.00 11.18 5.49
N VAL A 74 18.07 10.23 5.63
CA VAL A 74 17.90 9.11 4.69
C VAL A 74 16.86 9.51 3.63
N LYS A 75 17.18 9.30 2.35
CA LYS A 75 16.22 9.48 1.25
C LYS A 75 15.02 8.58 1.48
N ASN A 76 13.82 9.08 1.17
CA ASN A 76 12.61 8.31 1.38
C ASN A 76 11.52 8.57 0.36
N ILE A 77 10.65 7.58 0.19
CA ILE A 77 9.41 7.65 -0.57
C ILE A 77 8.31 6.99 0.27
N VAL A 78 7.11 7.53 0.17
CA VAL A 78 5.88 6.81 0.55
C VAL A 78 5.07 6.66 -0.71
N ALA A 79 4.65 5.43 -1.00
CA ALA A 79 3.84 5.13 -2.16
C ALA A 79 2.54 4.45 -1.75
N SER A 80 1.48 4.75 -2.50
CA SER A 80 0.13 4.26 -2.25
C SER A 80 -0.47 3.69 -3.52
N GLY A 81 -1.22 2.59 -3.40
CA GLY A 81 -1.87 1.97 -4.54
C GLY A 81 -2.86 0.86 -4.16
N PRO A 82 -3.72 0.45 -5.09
CA PRO A 82 -4.72 -0.57 -4.82
C PRO A 82 -4.17 -1.98 -5.04
N VAL A 83 -4.81 -2.92 -4.39
CA VAL A 83 -4.81 -4.34 -4.71
C VAL A 83 -6.21 -4.68 -5.16
N ILE A 84 -6.37 -4.96 -6.45
CA ILE A 84 -7.66 -5.25 -7.06
C ILE A 84 -7.68 -6.73 -7.43
N ILE A 85 -8.58 -7.47 -6.81
CA ILE A 85 -8.73 -8.92 -7.00
C ILE A 85 -10.13 -9.20 -7.52
N GLU A 86 -10.22 -9.97 -8.60
CA GLU A 86 -11.48 -10.40 -9.19
C GLU A 86 -11.34 -11.81 -9.76
N ASP A 87 -12.28 -12.71 -9.42
CA ASP A 87 -12.27 -14.11 -9.85
C ASP A 87 -10.93 -14.83 -9.63
N GLY A 88 -10.28 -14.58 -8.49
CA GLY A 88 -8.97 -15.16 -8.14
C GLY A 88 -7.79 -14.59 -8.95
N LYS A 89 -8.00 -13.49 -9.67
CA LYS A 89 -6.97 -12.81 -10.47
C LYS A 89 -6.66 -11.44 -9.91
N LEU A 90 -5.38 -11.08 -9.95
CA LEU A 90 -4.85 -9.80 -9.51
C LEU A 90 -4.64 -8.87 -10.71
N LEU A 91 -5.14 -7.63 -10.63
CA LEU A 91 -4.80 -6.59 -11.59
C LEU A 91 -3.35 -6.12 -11.37
N VAL A 92 -2.54 -6.16 -12.42
CA VAL A 92 -1.13 -5.76 -12.39
C VAL A 92 -0.76 -4.90 -13.58
N ASN A 93 0.24 -4.05 -13.38
CA ASN A 93 0.85 -3.18 -14.37
C ASN A 93 2.23 -3.70 -14.78
N LYS A 94 2.62 -3.43 -16.02
CA LYS A 94 4.00 -3.56 -16.50
C LYS A 94 4.36 -2.36 -17.36
N ASP A 95 5.50 -1.77 -17.08
CA ASP A 95 6.10 -0.72 -17.91
C ASP A 95 7.27 -1.27 -18.75
N SER A 96 7.95 -0.40 -19.49
CA SER A 96 9.09 -0.81 -20.33
C SER A 96 10.42 -0.90 -19.57
N LYS A 97 10.47 -0.53 -18.29
CA LYS A 97 11.69 -0.46 -17.47
C LYS A 97 11.84 -1.69 -16.59
N ASP A 98 10.73 -2.30 -16.20
CA ASP A 98 10.69 -3.46 -15.30
C ASP A 98 10.48 -4.78 -16.05
N ASP A 99 11.19 -5.82 -15.65
CA ASP A 99 10.99 -7.19 -16.15
C ASP A 99 9.93 -7.96 -15.35
N PHE A 100 9.41 -7.37 -14.26
CA PHE A 100 8.38 -7.92 -13.38
C PHE A 100 7.05 -7.14 -13.48
N TYR A 101 5.97 -7.80 -13.08
CA TYR A 101 4.65 -7.19 -12.88
C TYR A 101 4.55 -6.53 -11.51
N LYS A 102 3.93 -5.36 -11.44
CA LYS A 102 3.74 -4.58 -10.21
C LYS A 102 2.26 -4.26 -9.96
N LEU A 103 1.93 -3.91 -8.72
CA LEU A 103 0.64 -3.31 -8.42
C LEU A 103 0.59 -1.89 -9.00
N PRO A 104 -0.60 -1.39 -9.40
CA PRO A 104 -0.78 0.02 -9.67
C PRO A 104 -0.44 0.85 -8.43
N GLY A 105 0.05 2.06 -8.64
CA GLY A 105 0.36 2.98 -7.54
C GLY A 105 1.61 3.80 -7.77
N GLY A 106 1.79 4.81 -6.93
CA GLY A 106 2.90 5.75 -7.06
C GLY A 106 3.11 6.56 -5.79
N SER A 107 3.98 7.56 -5.90
CA SER A 107 4.42 8.34 -4.73
C SER A 107 3.30 9.26 -4.25
N VAL A 108 3.20 9.43 -2.94
CA VAL A 108 2.27 10.36 -2.30
C VAL A 108 2.88 11.76 -2.30
N GLU A 109 2.16 12.73 -2.83
CA GLU A 109 2.51 14.16 -2.82
C GLU A 109 2.40 14.71 -1.39
N GLU A 110 3.53 15.05 -0.77
CA GLU A 110 3.58 15.42 0.65
C GLU A 110 2.81 16.73 0.92
N PHE A 111 1.92 16.71 1.91
CA PHE A 111 1.04 17.83 2.31
C PHE A 111 -0.03 18.23 1.28
N GLU A 112 -0.08 17.59 0.11
CA GLU A 112 -1.07 17.89 -0.92
C GLU A 112 -2.20 16.86 -0.95
N GLU A 113 -1.90 15.59 -0.63
CA GLU A 113 -2.90 14.51 -0.64
C GLU A 113 -2.74 13.52 0.52
N SER A 114 -3.83 12.84 0.83
CA SER A 114 -3.87 11.67 1.70
C SER A 114 -3.43 10.40 0.97
N LEU A 115 -3.15 9.35 1.74
CA LEU A 115 -2.79 8.04 1.19
C LEU A 115 -3.90 7.43 0.32
N GLU A 116 -5.16 7.66 0.67
CA GLU A 116 -6.31 7.19 -0.12
C GLU A 116 -6.49 8.01 -1.40
N GLU A 117 -6.29 9.33 -1.35
CA GLU A 117 -6.33 10.19 -2.54
C GLU A 117 -5.24 9.81 -3.54
N ALA A 118 -4.01 9.57 -3.08
CA ALA A 118 -2.92 9.06 -3.91
C ALA A 118 -3.29 7.71 -4.56
N CYS A 119 -3.87 6.79 -3.79
CA CYS A 119 -4.33 5.49 -4.31
C CYS A 119 -5.36 5.67 -5.43
N HIS A 120 -6.35 6.55 -5.27
CA HIS A 120 -7.34 6.85 -6.29
C HIS A 120 -6.72 7.53 -7.53
N ARG A 121 -5.85 8.52 -7.33
CA ARG A 121 -5.18 9.28 -8.40
C ARG A 121 -4.33 8.35 -9.26
N GLU A 122 -3.41 7.61 -8.66
CA GLU A 122 -2.47 6.74 -9.36
C GLU A 122 -3.20 5.65 -10.16
N THR A 123 -4.24 5.04 -9.57
CA THR A 123 -5.05 4.03 -10.27
C THR A 123 -5.77 4.60 -11.47
N ARG A 124 -6.25 5.84 -11.37
CA ARG A 124 -6.88 6.54 -12.49
C ARG A 124 -5.85 6.86 -13.57
N GLU A 125 -4.69 7.35 -13.18
CA GLU A 125 -3.60 7.78 -14.06
C GLU A 125 -2.93 6.62 -14.78
N GLU A 126 -2.81 5.45 -14.16
CA GLU A 126 -2.14 4.28 -14.76
C GLU A 126 -3.09 3.35 -15.51
N ASN A 127 -4.34 3.24 -15.05
CA ASN A 127 -5.27 2.18 -15.49
C ASN A 127 -6.62 2.68 -16.03
N ASN A 128 -6.90 3.99 -15.99
CA ASN A 128 -8.25 4.53 -16.22
C ASN A 128 -9.31 3.94 -15.26
N ALA A 129 -8.90 3.48 -14.07
CA ALA A 129 -9.76 2.73 -13.17
C ALA A 129 -10.32 3.64 -12.05
N HIS A 130 -11.63 3.58 -11.86
CA HIS A 130 -12.32 4.09 -10.68
C HIS A 130 -12.49 2.93 -9.70
N ILE A 131 -12.09 3.16 -8.45
CA ILE A 131 -12.10 2.14 -7.42
C ILE A 131 -12.94 2.56 -6.23
N GLU A 132 -13.38 1.56 -5.45
CA GLU A 132 -13.80 1.73 -4.07
C GLU A 132 -12.85 0.98 -3.15
N ILE A 133 -12.26 1.70 -2.20
CA ILE A 133 -11.38 1.14 -1.17
C ILE A 133 -12.24 0.37 -0.15
N ILE A 134 -11.86 -0.89 0.08
CA ILE A 134 -12.51 -1.80 1.02
C ILE A 134 -11.81 -1.73 2.38
N LYS A 135 -10.48 -1.89 2.40
CA LYS A 135 -9.68 -1.84 3.63
C LYS A 135 -8.18 -1.67 3.31
N PRO A 136 -7.38 -1.12 4.23
CA PRO A 136 -5.92 -1.20 4.10
C PRO A 136 -5.40 -2.63 4.26
N LEU A 137 -4.23 -2.87 3.67
CA LEU A 137 -3.46 -4.10 3.77
C LEU A 137 -2.19 -3.88 4.58
N HIS A 138 -1.40 -4.92 4.82
CA HIS A 138 -0.16 -4.80 5.58
C HIS A 138 0.79 -3.81 4.90
N PRO A 139 1.26 -2.76 5.60
CA PRO A 139 2.30 -1.88 5.09
C PRO A 139 3.62 -2.64 4.93
N LEU A 140 4.38 -2.27 3.91
CA LEU A 140 5.70 -2.83 3.65
C LEU A 140 6.77 -1.74 3.69
N LEU A 141 7.82 -1.97 4.47
CA LEU A 141 9.01 -1.15 4.50
C LEU A 141 10.14 -1.83 3.71
N ILE A 142 10.75 -1.12 2.77
CA ILE A 142 11.95 -1.57 2.03
C ILE A 142 13.06 -0.51 2.12
N TRP A 143 14.31 -0.97 2.16
CA TRP A 143 15.49 -0.13 2.41
C TRP A 143 16.36 0.15 1.17
N LYS A 144 15.84 -0.20 0.00
CA LYS A 144 16.52 -0.09 -1.26
C LYS A 144 15.51 0.06 -2.38
N ASN A 145 15.79 0.94 -3.33
CA ASN A 145 15.02 1.03 -4.56
C ASN A 145 15.16 -0.29 -5.35
N PRO A 146 14.07 -1.01 -5.66
CA PRO A 146 14.15 -2.29 -6.34
C PRO A 146 14.66 -2.18 -7.79
N GLN A 147 14.50 -1.02 -8.44
CA GLN A 147 14.93 -0.77 -9.81
C GLN A 147 16.38 -0.30 -9.88
N THR A 148 16.75 0.73 -9.11
CA THR A 148 18.08 1.38 -9.20
C THR A 148 19.09 0.82 -8.22
N GLY A 149 18.62 0.15 -7.17
CA GLY A 149 19.44 -0.30 -6.07
C GLY A 149 19.95 0.79 -5.13
N GLU A 150 19.48 2.02 -5.27
CA GLU A 150 19.80 3.12 -4.37
C GLU A 150 19.30 2.82 -2.94
N LYS A 151 20.14 3.09 -1.93
CA LYS A 151 19.75 2.97 -0.51
C LYS A 151 18.77 4.09 -0.15
N MET A 152 17.56 3.72 0.26
CA MET A 152 16.50 4.65 0.66
C MET A 152 15.40 3.92 1.42
N ALA A 153 14.65 4.62 2.27
CA ALA A 153 13.49 4.05 2.94
C ALA A 153 12.24 4.22 2.07
N ILE A 154 11.55 3.15 1.72
CA ILE A 154 10.30 3.21 0.97
C ILE A 154 9.22 2.52 1.81
N LEU A 155 8.19 3.28 2.16
CA LEU A 155 6.99 2.77 2.81
C LEU A 155 5.90 2.58 1.74
N LEU A 156 5.45 1.34 1.56
CA LEU A 156 4.39 1.00 0.63
C LEU A 156 3.09 0.76 1.41
N ILE A 157 2.08 1.55 1.12
CA ILE A 157 0.72 1.41 1.66
C ILE A 157 -0.18 0.87 0.54
N HIS A 158 -0.87 -0.23 0.80
CA HIS A 158 -1.80 -0.78 -0.18
C HIS A 158 -3.20 -0.92 0.41
N TYR A 159 -4.19 -0.83 -0.46
CA TYR A 159 -5.60 -0.98 -0.10
C TYR A 159 -6.23 -2.08 -0.93
N LEU A 160 -6.94 -3.02 -0.29
CA LEU A 160 -7.86 -3.88 -1.03
C LEU A 160 -8.97 -3.00 -1.59
N ALA A 161 -9.22 -3.09 -2.89
CA ALA A 161 -10.21 -2.28 -3.56
C ALA A 161 -10.98 -3.09 -4.61
N ARG A 162 -12.19 -2.63 -4.95
CA ARG A 162 -12.95 -3.11 -6.10
C ARG A 162 -12.96 -2.06 -7.20
N VAL A 163 -12.91 -2.50 -8.46
CA VAL A 163 -13.08 -1.61 -9.61
C VAL A 163 -14.55 -1.38 -9.91
N LEU A 164 -14.90 -0.16 -10.30
CA LEU A 164 -16.28 0.27 -10.58
C LEU A 164 -16.56 0.37 -12.09
N ASN A 165 -15.52 0.45 -12.93
CA ASN A 165 -15.58 0.59 -14.38
C ASN A 165 -14.66 -0.41 -15.10
N LYS A 166 -14.83 -1.70 -14.81
CA LYS A 166 -13.94 -2.79 -15.29
C LYS A 166 -13.71 -2.76 -16.81
N ASP A 167 -14.76 -2.53 -17.59
CA ASP A 167 -14.70 -2.56 -19.05
C ASP A 167 -13.92 -1.37 -19.66
N GLU A 168 -13.58 -0.37 -18.85
CA GLU A 168 -12.82 0.81 -19.26
C GLU A 168 -11.34 0.74 -18.87
N ILE A 169 -10.93 -0.30 -18.13
CA ILE A 169 -9.54 -0.47 -17.70
C ILE A 169 -8.64 -0.60 -18.92
N ARG A 170 -7.58 0.21 -18.96
CA ARG A 170 -6.57 0.17 -20.01
C ARG A 170 -5.25 0.75 -19.52
N PRO A 171 -4.10 0.32 -20.07
CA PRO A 171 -2.82 0.98 -19.77
C PRO A 171 -2.87 2.45 -20.21
N ILE A 172 -2.38 3.33 -19.34
CA ILE A 172 -2.07 4.72 -19.66
C ILE A 172 -0.55 4.91 -19.47
N LEU A 173 0.08 5.67 -20.37
CA LEU A 173 1.53 5.90 -20.33
C LEU A 173 1.95 6.45 -18.95
N PRO A 174 3.05 5.94 -18.36
CA PRO A 174 4.06 5.08 -18.97
C PRO A 174 3.76 3.57 -18.94
N VAL A 175 2.68 3.13 -18.30
CA VAL A 175 2.25 1.73 -18.28
C VAL A 175 1.99 1.26 -19.71
N LYS A 176 2.55 0.10 -20.05
CA LYS A 176 2.44 -0.51 -21.38
C LYS A 176 1.44 -1.65 -21.39
N GLU A 177 1.29 -2.31 -20.26
CA GLU A 177 0.48 -3.49 -20.14
C GLU A 177 -0.26 -3.49 -18.81
N VAL A 178 -1.54 -3.84 -18.87
CA VAL A 178 -2.39 -4.13 -17.72
C VAL A 178 -2.92 -5.54 -17.89
N ARG A 179 -2.73 -6.41 -16.88
CA ARG A 179 -3.19 -7.80 -16.92
C ARG A 179 -3.91 -8.20 -15.65
N TRP A 180 -4.78 -9.18 -15.80
CA TRP A 180 -5.34 -9.97 -14.72
C TRP A 180 -4.54 -11.27 -14.63
N LEU A 181 -3.67 -11.39 -13.64
CA LEU A 181 -2.86 -12.59 -13.41
C LEU A 181 -3.51 -13.49 -12.37
N ASP A 182 -3.56 -14.79 -12.64
CA ASP A 182 -4.09 -15.77 -11.69
C ASP A 182 -3.20 -15.86 -10.44
N ILE A 183 -3.79 -15.67 -9.26
CA ILE A 183 -3.07 -15.65 -7.98
C ILE A 183 -2.45 -17.02 -7.68
N SER A 184 -3.10 -18.12 -8.06
CA SER A 184 -2.55 -19.47 -7.88
C SER A 184 -1.30 -19.68 -8.75
N GLU A 185 -1.26 -19.07 -9.94
CA GLU A 185 -0.09 -19.11 -10.80
C GLU A 185 1.06 -18.25 -10.29
N ILE A 186 0.75 -17.08 -9.71
CA ILE A 186 1.75 -16.25 -9.02
C ILE A 186 2.36 -17.05 -7.85
N LYS A 187 1.52 -17.68 -7.02
CA LYS A 187 1.95 -18.53 -5.89
C LYS A 187 2.82 -19.72 -6.36
N ALA A 188 2.54 -20.27 -7.54
CA ALA A 188 3.33 -21.34 -8.15
C ALA A 188 4.63 -20.84 -8.84
N GLY A 189 4.92 -19.53 -8.81
CA GLY A 189 6.13 -18.96 -9.39
C GLY A 189 6.10 -18.86 -10.93
N LYS A 190 4.93 -18.95 -11.56
CA LYS A 190 4.80 -18.83 -13.03
C LYS A 190 4.95 -17.39 -13.54
N HIS A 191 4.79 -16.40 -12.66
CA HIS A 191 4.84 -14.98 -12.99
C HIS A 191 5.95 -14.28 -12.20
N ASN A 192 6.76 -13.47 -12.88
CA ASN A 192 7.73 -12.59 -12.21
C ASN A 192 7.00 -11.35 -11.69
N VAL A 193 6.82 -11.25 -10.38
CA VAL A 193 6.08 -10.17 -9.71
C VAL A 193 6.95 -9.42 -8.71
N ALA A 194 6.61 -8.15 -8.48
CA ALA A 194 7.29 -7.27 -7.54
C ALA A 194 7.27 -7.83 -6.10
N PRO A 195 8.28 -7.51 -5.27
CA PRO A 195 8.41 -8.03 -3.91
C PRO A 195 7.19 -7.75 -3.01
N ASN A 196 6.51 -6.61 -3.19
CA ASN A 196 5.30 -6.27 -2.43
C ASN A 196 4.13 -7.23 -2.69
N ILE A 197 3.98 -7.77 -3.91
CA ILE A 197 2.95 -8.77 -4.20
C ILE A 197 3.23 -10.06 -3.42
N LYS A 198 4.49 -10.51 -3.40
CA LYS A 198 4.90 -11.71 -2.64
C LYS A 198 4.67 -11.52 -1.14
N PHE A 199 5.08 -10.38 -0.61
CA PHE A 199 4.84 -10.01 0.79
C PHE A 199 3.36 -10.06 1.17
N LEU A 200 2.48 -9.48 0.35
CA LEU A 200 1.04 -9.48 0.63
C LEU A 200 0.41 -10.88 0.52
N ILE A 201 0.92 -11.75 -0.35
CA ILE A 201 0.54 -13.17 -0.39
C ILE A 201 0.97 -13.87 0.92
N GLU A 202 2.21 -13.67 1.37
CA GLU A 202 2.73 -14.27 2.61
C GLU A 202 1.96 -13.82 3.85
N LYS A 203 1.49 -12.57 3.87
CA LYS A 203 0.63 -12.03 4.92
C LYS A 203 -0.82 -12.50 4.86
N GLY A 204 -1.21 -13.20 3.79
CA GLY A 204 -2.58 -13.64 3.57
C GLY A 204 -3.53 -12.51 3.17
N ASP A 205 -3.01 -11.38 2.70
CA ASP A 205 -3.80 -10.26 2.18
C ASP A 205 -4.28 -10.51 0.75
N ILE A 206 -3.49 -11.26 -0.04
CA ILE A 206 -3.83 -11.71 -1.39
C ILE A 206 -4.02 -13.24 -1.37
N ASN A 207 -5.26 -13.69 -1.57
CA ASN A 207 -5.62 -15.10 -1.53
C ASN A 207 -6.16 -15.64 -2.84
#